data_AF-A0A973RZK4-F1
#
_entry.id   AF-A0A973RZK4-F1
#
_cell.length_a   1.000
_cell.length_b   1.000
_cell.length_c   1.000
_cell.angle_alpha   90.00
_cell.angle_beta   90.00
_cell.angle_gamma   90.00
#
_symmetry.space_group_name_H-M   'P 1'
#
loop_
_entity.id
_entity.type
_entity.pdbx_description
1 polymer ?
#
loop_
_entity_poly.entity_id
_entity_poly.type
_entity_poly.pdbx_seq_one_letter_code
_entity_poly.pdbx_strand_id
1 'polypeptide(L)' 'MQEHTKSSTLENAIALQKYGVGQPVRRKEDDTLVRGKGRYTDDFNLPGQAYAVVVRSTHAHGVIRGIGIVTAKAL' A
#
# COMPACT_ATOMS: atom_id res chain seq x y z
N MET A 1 16.07 54.16 -1.57
CA MET A 1 14.88 53.31 -1.51
C MET A 1 14.96 52.31 -2.65
N GLN A 2 15.41 51.08 -2.39
CA GLN A 2 15.44 50.03 -3.41
C GLN A 2 14.08 49.34 -3.38
N GLU A 3 13.30 49.47 -4.46
CA GLU A 3 12.02 48.78 -4.62
C GLU A 3 12.21 47.26 -4.67
N HIS A 4 11.93 46.60 -3.55
CA HIS A 4 11.84 45.16 -3.40
C HIS A 4 10.51 44.61 -3.97
N THR A 5 10.19 44.88 -5.24
CA THR A 5 8.86 44.53 -5.80
C THR A 5 8.93 43.68 -7.07
N LYS A 6 9.81 42.66 -7.09
CA LYS A 6 9.87 41.68 -8.20
C LYS A 6 10.01 40.21 -7.76
N SER A 7 9.62 39.86 -6.55
CA SER A 7 9.68 38.45 -6.08
C SER A 7 8.32 37.76 -5.93
N SER A 8 7.18 38.47 -5.97
CA SER A 8 5.87 37.86 -5.62
C SER A 8 5.15 37.14 -6.77
N THR A 9 5.52 37.38 -8.03
CA THR A 9 4.83 36.79 -9.19
C THR A 9 5.35 35.40 -9.55
N LEU A 10 6.64 35.14 -9.33
CA LEU A 10 7.27 33.81 -9.55
C LEU A 10 7.01 32.84 -8.39
N GLU A 11 6.92 33.34 -7.15
CA GLU A 11 6.58 32.54 -5.95
C GLU A 11 5.21 31.86 -6.07
N ASN A 12 4.23 32.51 -6.71
CA ASN A 12 2.86 31.98 -6.88
C ASN A 12 2.69 31.04 -8.10
N ALA A 13 3.74 30.82 -8.90
CA ALA A 13 3.65 29.98 -10.10
C ALA A 13 3.35 28.50 -9.76
N ILE A 14 3.85 27.99 -8.63
CA ILE A 14 3.59 26.62 -8.15
C ILE A 14 2.11 26.44 -7.77
N ALA A 15 1.50 27.47 -7.18
CA ALA A 15 0.09 27.44 -6.78
C ALA A 15 -0.88 27.54 -7.98
N LEU A 16 -0.46 28.19 -9.07
CA LEU A 16 -1.20 28.34 -10.32
C LEU A 16 -1.01 27.16 -11.29
N GLN A 17 -0.01 26.30 -11.04
CA GLN A 17 0.18 25.08 -11.81
C GLN A 17 -1.04 24.16 -11.63
N LYS A 18 -1.50 23.55 -12.74
CA LYS A 18 -2.59 22.57 -12.70
C LYS A 18 -2.13 21.38 -11.85
N TYR A 19 -2.85 21.13 -10.75
CA TYR A 19 -2.52 20.16 -9.70
C TYR A 19 -1.39 20.59 -8.75
N GLY A 20 -1.22 21.90 -8.55
CA GLY A 20 -0.29 22.48 -7.58
C GLY A 20 -0.64 22.19 -6.12
N VAL A 21 0.32 22.45 -5.23
CA VAL A 21 0.17 22.25 -3.78
C VAL A 21 -0.99 23.09 -3.25
N GLY A 22 -1.86 22.47 -2.44
CA GLY A 22 -3.03 23.12 -1.83
C GLY A 22 -4.33 23.04 -2.65
N GLN A 23 -4.29 22.50 -3.88
CA GLN A 23 -5.50 22.27 -4.69
C GLN A 23 -6.15 20.91 -4.34
N PRO A 24 -7.49 20.81 -4.31
CA PRO A 24 -8.20 19.54 -4.07
C PRO A 24 -8.22 18.68 -5.34
N VAL A 25 -7.08 18.08 -5.65
CA VAL A 25 -6.89 17.24 -6.85
C VAL A 25 -7.46 15.84 -6.62
N ARG A 26 -8.15 15.29 -7.63
CA ARG A 26 -8.58 13.88 -7.61
C ARG A 26 -7.37 12.96 -7.59
N ARG A 27 -7.45 11.90 -6.80
CA ARG A 27 -6.37 10.93 -6.67
C ARG A 27 -6.12 10.21 -7.98
N LYS A 28 -4.86 9.99 -8.31
CA LYS A 28 -4.48 9.35 -9.59
C LYS A 28 -4.81 7.87 -9.58
N GLU A 29 -4.66 7.23 -8.43
CA GLU A 29 -4.85 5.80 -8.23
C GLU A 29 -6.33 5.37 -8.29
N ASP A 30 -7.28 6.29 -8.05
CA ASP A 30 -8.72 5.97 -8.02
C ASP A 30 -9.20 5.28 -9.29
N ASP A 31 -8.71 5.72 -10.45
CA ASP A 31 -9.05 5.11 -11.74
C ASP A 31 -8.67 3.61 -11.75
N THR A 32 -7.53 3.22 -11.20
CA THR A 32 -7.12 1.81 -11.15
C THR A 32 -7.80 1.05 -10.01
N LEU A 33 -7.80 1.63 -8.81
CA LEU A 33 -8.23 0.94 -7.58
C LEU A 33 -9.75 0.73 -7.54
N VAL A 34 -10.55 1.75 -7.87
CA VAL A 34 -12.02 1.68 -7.77
C VAL A 34 -12.63 0.74 -8.81
N ARG A 35 -11.95 0.53 -9.93
CA ARG A 35 -12.38 -0.41 -10.99
C ARG A 35 -11.89 -1.84 -10.78
N GLY A 36 -11.30 -2.16 -9.62
CA GLY A 36 -10.78 -3.50 -9.33
C GLY A 36 -9.58 -3.89 -10.20
N LYS A 37 -8.87 -2.91 -10.76
CA LYS A 37 -7.66 -3.11 -11.57
C LYS A 37 -6.38 -2.95 -10.75
N GLY A 38 -6.51 -2.74 -9.44
CA GLY A 38 -5.39 -2.81 -8.51
C GLY A 38 -4.74 -4.20 -8.57
N ARG A 39 -3.44 -4.26 -8.28
CA ARG A 39 -2.71 -5.51 -8.11
C ARG A 39 -2.02 -5.48 -6.76
N TYR A 40 -2.51 -6.29 -5.85
CA TYR A 40 -1.97 -6.52 -4.52
C TYR A 40 -1.20 -7.83 -4.49
N THR A 41 -0.53 -8.11 -3.37
CA THR A 41 0.31 -9.31 -3.22
C THR A 41 -0.44 -10.62 -3.43
N ASP A 42 -1.73 -10.66 -3.12
CA ASP A 42 -2.57 -11.86 -3.26
C ASP A 42 -3.20 -12.02 -4.66
N ASP A 43 -3.09 -11.01 -5.53
CA ASP A 43 -3.62 -11.06 -6.90
C ASP A 43 -2.67 -11.76 -7.88
N PHE A 44 -1.46 -12.10 -7.44
CA PHE A 44 -0.48 -12.80 -8.27
C PHE A 44 -0.75 -14.31 -8.27
N ASN A 45 -0.79 -14.90 -9.45
CA ASN A 45 -0.91 -16.35 -9.64
C ASN A 45 0.19 -16.83 -10.59
N LEU A 46 1.23 -17.42 -10.02
CA LEU A 46 2.41 -17.91 -10.74
C LEU A 46 2.34 -19.44 -10.92
N PRO A 47 2.81 -19.98 -12.06
CA PRO A 47 2.92 -21.43 -12.24
C PRO A 47 3.78 -22.07 -11.14
N GLY A 48 3.25 -23.11 -10.50
CA GLY A 48 3.96 -23.87 -9.46
C GLY A 48 4.06 -23.15 -8.10
N GLN A 49 3.32 -22.08 -7.85
CA GLN A 49 3.33 -21.42 -6.55
C GLN A 49 2.77 -22.32 -5.44
N ALA A 50 3.39 -22.28 -4.26
CA ALA A 50 2.90 -22.95 -3.07
C ALA A 50 2.01 -22.01 -2.25
N TYR A 51 1.01 -22.58 -1.57
CA TYR A 51 0.18 -21.89 -0.60
C TYR A 51 0.60 -22.28 0.81
N ALA A 52 0.59 -21.32 1.73
CA ALA A 52 0.99 -21.55 3.11
C ALA A 52 -0.14 -21.17 4.08
N VAL A 53 -0.19 -21.87 5.22
CA VAL A 53 -1.07 -21.56 6.34
C VAL A 53 -0.26 -21.57 7.63
N VAL A 54 -0.58 -20.68 8.55
CA VAL A 54 0.09 -20.56 9.86
C VAL A 54 -0.86 -20.98 10.96
N VAL A 55 -0.49 -22.02 11.72
CA VAL A 55 -1.21 -22.43 12.94
C VAL A 55 -0.66 -21.60 14.11
N ARG A 56 -1.56 -20.89 14.80
CA ARG A 56 -1.21 -20.03 15.94
C ARG A 56 -1.59 -20.68 17.26
N SER A 57 -0.90 -20.30 18.33
CA SER A 57 -1.22 -20.74 19.70
C SER A 57 -2.62 -20.29 20.09
N THR A 58 -3.37 -21.18 20.75
CA THR A 58 -4.65 -20.85 21.42
C THR A 58 -4.45 -20.31 22.84
N HIS A 59 -3.22 -20.33 23.35
CA HIS A 59 -2.86 -19.90 24.70
C HIS A 59 -1.94 -18.67 24.63
N ALA A 60 -2.17 -17.70 25.51
CA ALA A 60 -1.35 -16.49 25.60
C ALA A 60 0.07 -16.76 26.14
N HIS A 61 0.22 -17.74 27.03
CA HIS A 61 1.50 -18.15 27.60
C HIS A 61 1.52 -19.66 27.85
N GLY A 62 2.64 -20.31 27.56
CA GLY A 62 2.82 -21.74 27.76
C GLY A 62 4.02 -22.29 27.01
N VAL A 63 4.35 -23.54 27.27
CA VAL A 63 5.43 -24.27 26.59
C VAL A 63 4.80 -25.27 25.62
N ILE A 64 5.19 -25.21 24.34
CA ILE A 64 4.79 -26.19 23.33
C ILE A 64 5.50 -27.51 23.64
N ARG A 65 4.74 -28.53 24.05
CA ARG A 65 5.30 -29.86 24.36
C ARG A 65 5.48 -30.75 23.13
N GLY A 66 4.73 -30.49 22.06
CA GLY A 66 4.81 -31.24 20.81
C GLY A 66 3.82 -30.74 19.78
N ILE A 67 4.07 -31.09 18.51
CA ILE A 67 3.22 -30.77 17.35
C ILE A 67 3.06 -32.05 16.53
N GLY A 68 1.83 -32.55 16.41
CA GLY A 68 1.51 -33.68 15.53
C GLY A 68 1.27 -33.19 14.10
N ILE A 69 2.03 -33.70 13.12
CA ILE A 69 1.95 -33.27 11.72
C ILE A 69 1.53 -34.38 10.74
N VAL A 70 1.29 -35.61 11.23
CA VAL A 70 1.12 -36.81 10.39
C VAL A 70 -0.03 -36.64 9.40
N THR A 71 -1.22 -36.24 9.87
CA THR A 71 -2.40 -36.05 9.02
C THR A 71 -2.20 -34.92 8.01
N ALA A 72 -1.57 -33.81 8.44
CA ALA A 72 -1.33 -32.66 7.56
C ALA A 72 -0.34 -32.97 6.43
N LYS A 73 0.65 -33.83 6.68
CA LYS A 73 1.65 -34.26 5.69
C LYS A 73 1.10 -35.28 4.67
N ALA A 74 0.04 -36.00 5.04
CA ALA A 74 -0.53 -37.08 4.22
C ALA A 74 -1.63 -36.61 3.25
N LEU A 75 -2.01 -35.33 3.32
CA LEU A 75 -2.89 -34.65 2.36
C LEU A 75 -2.07 -34.15 1.17
#